data_AF-A0A3D8I7Y9-F1
#
_entry.id   AF-A0A3D8I7Y9-F1
#
_cell.length_a   1.000
_cell.length_b   1.000
_cell.length_c   1.000
_cell.angle_alpha   90.00
_cell.angle_beta   90.00
_cell.angle_gamma   90.00
#
_symmetry.space_group_name_H-M   'P 1'
#
loop_
_entity.id
_entity.type
_entity.pdbx_description
1 polymer ?
#
loop_
_entity_poly.entity_id
_entity_poly.type
_entity_poly.pdbx_seq_one_letter_code
_entity_poly.pdbx_strand_id
1 'polypeptide(L)'
;KKMCKLNELPNNEEKYNKILSYFGLSLDTLDWEELNKTKTISNTLNSKQTTYKFEILSRNPLPDDEYRYKYIDKNRFVINNAPKFEGITAIIVEFYTLQPYIDRNNIADIKIFVYWNTKRYSYYFSSTSYAWHKVKDYEIWCDDI
;
A
#
# COMPACT_ATOMS: atom_id res chain seq x y z
N LYS A 1 -1.32 -21.45 18.55
CA LYS A 1 -1.56 -20.96 17.17
C LYS A 1 -0.21 -20.74 16.50
N LYS A 2 0.10 -21.44 15.39
CA LYS A 2 1.31 -21.17 14.58
C LYS A 2 0.99 -20.01 13.63
N MET A 3 1.76 -18.93 13.68
CA MET A 3 1.72 -17.92 12.62
C MET A 3 2.18 -18.59 11.31
N CYS A 4 1.42 -18.38 10.23
CA CYS A 4 1.87 -18.77 8.89
C CYS A 4 3.21 -18.07 8.62
N LYS A 5 4.21 -18.81 8.12
CA LYS A 5 5.45 -18.20 7.62
C LYS A 5 5.06 -17.16 6.58
N LEU A 6 5.56 -15.94 6.76
CA LEU A 6 5.45 -14.91 5.74
C LEU A 6 6.14 -15.45 4.47
N ASN A 7 5.51 -15.31 3.30
CA ASN A 7 6.04 -15.83 2.04
C ASN A 7 7.48 -15.32 1.84
N GLU A 8 8.46 -16.22 1.95
CA GLU A 8 9.88 -15.99 1.65
C GLU A 8 10.11 -16.01 0.13
N LEU A 9 9.23 -15.36 -0.64
CA LEU A 9 9.41 -15.28 -2.08
C LEU A 9 10.67 -14.46 -2.37
N PRO A 10 11.55 -14.93 -3.29
CA PRO A 10 12.69 -14.15 -3.73
C PRO A 10 12.24 -12.78 -4.22
N ASN A 11 13.08 -11.76 -4.05
CA ASN A 11 12.74 -10.39 -4.43
C ASN A 11 12.86 -10.22 -5.96
N ASN A 12 11.92 -10.80 -6.69
CA ASN A 12 11.90 -10.87 -8.15
C ASN A 12 10.50 -10.55 -8.72
N GLU A 13 10.38 -10.56 -10.04
CA GLU A 13 9.15 -10.29 -10.78
C GLU A 13 7.95 -11.14 -10.29
N GLU A 14 8.17 -12.41 -10.00
CA GLU A 14 7.12 -13.34 -9.54
C GLU A 14 6.48 -12.86 -8.23
N LYS A 15 7.30 -12.41 -7.27
CA LYS A 15 6.81 -11.84 -6.00
C LYS A 15 5.91 -10.64 -6.26
N TYR A 16 6.34 -9.71 -7.12
CA TYR A 16 5.62 -8.47 -7.38
C TYR A 16 4.33 -8.71 -8.17
N ASN A 17 4.38 -9.53 -9.21
CA ASN A 17 3.18 -9.94 -9.95
C ASN A 17 2.18 -10.68 -9.05
N LYS A 18 2.64 -11.50 -8.10
CA LYS A 18 1.75 -12.13 -7.11
C LYS A 18 1.04 -11.11 -6.23
N ILE A 19 1.76 -10.10 -5.73
CA ILE A 19 1.15 -9.02 -4.93
C ILE A 19 0.13 -8.24 -5.75
N LEU A 20 0.50 -7.87 -6.98
CA LEU A 20 -0.38 -7.12 -7.88
C LEU A 20 -1.61 -7.92 -8.32
N SER A 21 -1.49 -9.24 -8.42
CA SER A 21 -2.60 -10.11 -8.82
C SER A 21 -3.77 -10.06 -7.84
N TYR A 22 -3.53 -9.76 -6.56
CA TYR A 22 -4.59 -9.53 -5.57
C TYR A 22 -5.46 -8.31 -5.91
N PHE A 23 -5.01 -7.43 -6.81
CA PHE A 23 -5.75 -6.28 -7.30
C PHE A 23 -6.22 -6.44 -8.75
N GLY A 24 -6.05 -7.62 -9.35
CA GLY A 24 -6.28 -7.83 -10.78
C GLY A 24 -5.24 -7.14 -11.67
N LEU A 25 -4.06 -6.86 -11.14
CA LEU A 25 -2.96 -6.19 -11.84
C LEU A 25 -1.73 -7.09 -11.96
N SER A 26 -0.80 -6.65 -12.78
CA SER A 26 0.54 -7.20 -12.96
C SER A 26 1.45 -6.06 -13.40
N LEU A 27 2.77 -6.25 -13.38
CA LEU A 27 3.72 -5.26 -13.91
C LEU A 27 3.44 -4.95 -15.39
N ASP A 28 2.93 -5.92 -16.16
CA ASP A 28 2.64 -5.72 -17.58
C ASP A 28 1.30 -5.01 -17.83
N THR A 29 0.36 -5.08 -16.89
CA THR A 29 -0.98 -4.46 -17.01
C THR A 29 -1.10 -3.15 -16.22
N LEU A 30 -0.04 -2.71 -15.55
CA LEU A 30 -0.03 -1.42 -14.86
C LEU A 30 -0.10 -0.27 -15.87
N ASP A 31 -0.98 0.69 -15.61
CA ASP A 31 -0.98 1.96 -16.32
C ASP A 31 0.17 2.82 -15.81
N TRP A 32 1.35 2.62 -16.40
CA TRP A 32 2.57 3.34 -16.03
C TRP A 32 2.44 4.85 -16.25
N GLU A 33 1.69 5.29 -17.25
CA GLU A 33 1.50 6.72 -17.54
C GLU A 33 0.69 7.39 -16.43
N GLU A 34 -0.43 6.79 -16.04
CA GLU A 34 -1.26 7.29 -14.94
C GLU A 34 -0.52 7.19 -13.59
N LEU A 35 0.22 6.10 -13.35
CA LEU A 35 1.03 5.95 -12.14
C LEU A 35 2.11 7.05 -12.04
N ASN A 36 2.71 7.44 -13.16
CA ASN A 36 3.71 8.52 -13.16
C ASN A 36 3.14 9.88 -12.72
N LYS A 37 1.81 10.08 -12.74
CA LYS A 37 1.15 11.31 -12.24
C LYS A 37 1.14 11.40 -10.72
N THR A 38 1.38 10.30 -10.03
CA THR A 38 1.36 10.20 -8.55
C THR A 38 2.74 10.43 -7.93
N LYS A 39 3.70 10.87 -8.73
CA LYS A 39 5.11 10.99 -8.38
C LYS A 39 5.30 11.89 -7.16
N THR A 40 5.99 11.35 -6.17
CA THR A 40 6.46 12.10 -5.00
C THR A 40 7.98 11.98 -4.89
N ILE A 41 8.66 13.09 -4.62
CA ILE A 41 10.11 13.10 -4.40
C ILE A 41 10.36 12.81 -2.91
N SER A 42 11.04 11.71 -2.60
CA SER A 42 11.53 11.43 -1.25
C SER A 42 13.02 11.74 -1.16
N ASN A 43 13.34 12.81 -0.46
CA ASN A 43 14.72 13.09 -0.05
C ASN A 43 14.94 12.43 1.31
N THR A 44 15.50 11.23 1.34
CA THR A 44 16.01 10.67 2.59
C THR A 44 17.19 11.53 3.03
N LEU A 45 17.03 12.27 4.13
CA LEU A 45 18.01 13.23 4.67
C LEU A 45 19.44 12.69 4.82
N ASN A 46 19.62 11.35 4.82
CA ASN A 46 20.90 10.68 5.02
C ASN A 46 21.47 10.01 3.75
N SER A 47 20.79 10.07 2.61
CA SER A 47 21.30 9.57 1.33
C SER A 47 21.46 10.74 0.36
N LYS A 48 22.64 10.93 -0.23
CA LYS A 48 22.85 11.89 -1.36
C LYS A 48 22.07 11.52 -2.63
N GLN A 49 21.14 10.57 -2.54
CA GLN A 49 20.44 9.97 -3.66
C GLN A 49 18.97 10.38 -3.61
N THR A 50 18.52 11.05 -4.66
CA THR A 50 17.11 11.34 -4.88
C THR A 50 16.40 10.02 -5.21
N THR A 51 15.34 9.72 -4.46
CA THR A 51 14.47 8.59 -4.73
C THR A 51 13.10 9.13 -5.14
N TYR A 52 12.51 8.51 -6.15
CA TYR A 52 11.17 8.83 -6.62
C TYR A 52 10.23 7.73 -6.16
N LYS A 53 9.15 8.15 -5.51
CA LYS A 53 8.12 7.28 -4.96
C LYS A 53 6.83 7.41 -5.76
N PHE A 54 6.23 6.26 -6.04
CA PHE A 54 4.94 6.12 -6.71
C PHE A 54 4.05 5.24 -5.84
N GLU A 55 2.77 5.57 -5.70
CA GLU A 55 1.88 4.90 -4.74
C GLU A 55 0.60 4.41 -5.43
N ILE A 56 0.30 3.13 -5.24
CA ILE A 56 -0.99 2.54 -5.57
C ILE A 56 -1.78 2.35 -4.28
N LEU A 57 -3.02 2.82 -4.28
CA LEU A 57 -3.94 2.67 -3.17
C LEU A 57 -5.14 1.82 -3.58
N SER A 58 -5.36 0.74 -2.85
CA SER A 58 -6.60 -0.03 -2.87
C SER A 58 -7.33 0.18 -1.56
N ARG A 59 -8.61 0.57 -1.60
CA ARG A 59 -9.38 0.89 -0.40
C ARG A 59 -10.75 0.24 -0.43
N ASN A 60 -11.19 -0.24 0.73
CA ASN A 60 -12.61 -0.50 0.94
C ASN A 60 -13.35 0.82 1.13
N PRO A 61 -14.55 1.00 0.54
CA PRO A 61 -15.36 2.19 0.79
C PRO A 61 -15.66 2.29 2.29
N LEU A 62 -15.16 3.34 2.96
CA LEU A 62 -15.56 3.62 4.34
C LEU A 62 -16.84 4.46 4.36
N PRO A 63 -17.67 4.37 5.42
CA PRO A 63 -18.92 5.12 5.51
C PRO A 63 -18.76 6.65 5.58
N ASP A 64 -17.58 7.15 5.96
CA ASP A 64 -17.41 8.54 6.46
C ASP A 64 -16.26 9.29 5.76
N ASP A 65 -16.16 9.08 4.45
CA ASP A 65 -14.89 9.20 3.73
C ASP A 65 -14.72 10.53 2.94
N GLU A 66 -15.75 11.39 2.94
CA GLU A 66 -15.82 12.63 2.12
C GLU A 66 -14.65 13.59 2.33
N TYR A 67 -14.17 13.76 3.58
CA TYR A 67 -13.08 14.68 3.90
C TYR A 67 -11.67 14.13 3.56
N ARG A 68 -11.51 12.80 3.53
CA ARG A 68 -10.21 12.15 3.22
C ARG A 68 -9.88 12.19 1.73
N TYR A 69 -10.90 12.09 0.86
CA TYR A 69 -10.75 12.09 -0.60
C TYR A 69 -10.03 13.33 -1.16
N LYS A 70 -10.20 14.50 -0.53
CA LYS A 70 -9.80 15.77 -1.15
C LYS A 70 -8.31 16.10 -1.01
N TYR A 71 -7.63 15.56 0.01
CA TYR A 71 -6.24 15.91 0.35
C TYR A 71 -5.25 14.75 0.25
N ILE A 72 -5.68 13.49 0.45
CA ILE A 72 -4.77 12.33 0.45
C ILE A 72 -4.66 11.69 -0.94
N ASP A 73 -5.73 11.71 -1.75
CA ASP A 73 -5.78 10.92 -3.00
C ASP A 73 -5.12 11.58 -4.20
N LYS A 74 -4.85 12.89 -4.17
CA LYS A 74 -4.29 13.60 -5.34
C LYS A 74 -2.94 13.06 -5.81
N ASN A 75 -2.19 12.38 -4.94
CA ASN A 75 -0.87 11.85 -5.22
C ASN A 75 -0.84 10.32 -5.18
N ARG A 76 -1.96 9.64 -5.46
CA ARG A 76 -2.07 8.18 -5.41
C ARG A 76 -2.84 7.62 -6.60
N PHE A 77 -2.39 6.49 -7.12
CA PHE A 77 -3.07 5.74 -8.16
C PHE A 77 -4.13 4.87 -7.48
N VAL A 78 -5.40 5.24 -7.61
CA VAL A 78 -6.50 4.58 -6.89
C VAL A 78 -7.12 3.48 -7.75
N ILE A 79 -7.15 2.26 -7.22
CA ILE A 79 -7.82 1.13 -7.87
C ILE A 79 -9.25 1.02 -7.33
N ASN A 80 -10.20 1.56 -8.08
CA ASN A 80 -11.62 1.58 -7.69
C ASN A 80 -12.30 0.21 -7.66
N ASN A 81 -11.76 -0.77 -8.42
CA ASN A 81 -12.30 -2.12 -8.52
C ASN A 81 -11.53 -3.16 -7.71
N ALA A 82 -10.75 -2.73 -6.72
CA ALA A 82 -10.02 -3.68 -5.89
C ALA A 82 -10.99 -4.60 -5.13
N PRO A 83 -10.63 -5.89 -4.92
CA PRO A 83 -11.48 -6.81 -4.18
C PRO A 83 -11.82 -6.24 -2.80
N LYS A 84 -13.09 -6.35 -2.40
CA LYS A 84 -13.49 -5.99 -1.04
C LYS A 84 -12.91 -7.01 -0.07
N PHE A 85 -11.95 -6.57 0.72
CA PHE A 85 -11.32 -7.41 1.74
C PHE A 85 -11.98 -7.17 3.09
N GLU A 86 -12.76 -8.12 3.62
CA GLU A 86 -13.47 -7.92 4.88
C GLU A 86 -12.50 -7.51 6.02
N GLY A 87 -12.78 -6.39 6.68
CA GLY A 87 -11.93 -5.80 7.72
C GLY A 87 -10.71 -5.01 7.20
N ILE A 88 -10.07 -5.39 6.09
CA ILE A 88 -8.94 -4.61 5.56
C ILE A 88 -9.45 -3.27 5.05
N THR A 89 -8.91 -2.18 5.58
CA THR A 89 -9.36 -0.83 5.21
C THR A 89 -8.63 -0.31 3.99
N ALA A 90 -7.33 -0.58 3.90
CA ALA A 90 -6.52 -0.15 2.78
C ALA A 90 -5.31 -1.07 2.57
N ILE A 91 -4.91 -1.21 1.32
CA ILE A 91 -3.60 -1.73 0.95
C ILE A 91 -2.91 -0.66 0.12
N ILE A 92 -1.67 -0.34 0.48
CA ILE A 92 -0.82 0.62 -0.23
C ILE A 92 0.37 -0.16 -0.78
N VAL A 93 0.63 -0.02 -2.07
CA VAL A 93 1.84 -0.52 -2.71
C VAL A 93 2.66 0.70 -3.14
N GLU A 94 3.85 0.84 -2.59
CA GLU A 94 4.79 1.89 -2.96
C GLU A 94 5.86 1.32 -3.86
N PHE A 95 6.15 2.00 -4.96
CA PHE A 95 7.26 1.70 -5.86
C PHE A 95 8.31 2.79 -5.72
N TYR A 96 9.57 2.37 -5.71
CA TYR A 96 10.71 3.26 -5.64
C TYR A 96 11.58 3.09 -6.86
N THR A 97 12.06 4.20 -7.41
CA THR A 97 13.08 4.21 -8.44
C THR A 97 14.07 5.34 -8.22
N LEU A 98 15.26 5.18 -8.79
CA LEU A 98 16.29 6.22 -8.86
C LEU A 98 16.10 7.14 -10.07
N GLN A 99 15.14 6.81 -10.94
CA GLN A 99 14.84 7.55 -12.16
C GLN A 99 13.62 8.46 -11.97
N PRO A 100 13.55 9.61 -12.67
CA PRO A 100 12.46 10.56 -12.52
C PRO A 100 11.11 10.08 -13.06
N TYR A 101 11.06 8.93 -13.70
CA TYR A 101 9.87 8.24 -14.18
C TYR A 101 9.96 6.76 -13.81
N ILE A 102 8.83 6.08 -13.67
CA ILE A 102 8.79 4.65 -13.41
C ILE A 102 8.25 3.86 -14.59
N ASP A 103 8.86 2.71 -14.85
CA ASP A 103 8.39 1.65 -15.74
C ASP A 103 8.76 0.27 -15.18
N ARG A 104 8.34 -0.80 -15.86
CA ARG A 104 8.58 -2.19 -15.43
C ARG A 104 10.06 -2.57 -15.25
N ASN A 105 10.98 -1.89 -15.93
CA ASN A 105 12.41 -2.24 -15.99
C ASN A 105 13.26 -1.43 -14.99
N ASN A 106 12.76 -0.34 -14.42
CA ASN A 106 13.55 0.58 -13.61
C ASN A 106 13.13 0.66 -12.14
N ILE A 107 12.39 -0.35 -11.66
CA ILE A 107 11.95 -0.47 -10.28
C ILE A 107 13.15 -0.86 -9.40
N ALA A 108 13.45 -0.04 -8.40
CA ALA A 108 14.51 -0.29 -7.43
C ALA A 108 14.01 -1.03 -6.18
N ASP A 109 12.80 -0.72 -5.71
CA ASP A 109 12.18 -1.38 -4.56
C ASP A 109 10.65 -1.28 -4.62
N ILE A 110 9.97 -2.22 -3.95
CA ILE A 110 8.51 -2.22 -3.77
C ILE A 110 8.19 -2.52 -2.32
N LYS A 111 7.41 -1.64 -1.70
CA LYS A 111 6.92 -1.79 -0.33
C LYS A 111 5.41 -1.95 -0.32
N ILE A 112 4.94 -2.71 0.66
CA ILE A 112 3.51 -2.99 0.85
C ILE A 112 3.15 -2.64 2.27
N PHE A 113 2.05 -1.92 2.40
CA PHE A 113 1.45 -1.58 3.66
C PHE A 113 0.01 -2.04 3.66
N VAL A 114 -0.38 -2.77 4.70
CA VAL A 114 -1.76 -3.22 4.87
C VAL A 114 -2.32 -2.60 6.14
N TYR A 115 -3.40 -1.86 6.00
CA TYR A 115 -4.15 -1.31 7.10
C TYR A 115 -5.39 -2.15 7.32
N TRP A 116 -5.49 -2.72 8.51
CA TRP A 116 -6.62 -3.53 8.92
C TRP A 116 -7.32 -2.87 10.11
N ASN A 117 -8.53 -2.38 9.89
CA ASN A 117 -9.37 -1.90 10.99
C ASN A 117 -10.46 -2.92 11.29
N THR A 118 -10.49 -3.37 12.53
CA THR A 118 -11.64 -4.05 13.11
C THR A 118 -12.47 -3.02 13.87
N LYS A 119 -13.65 -3.42 14.38
CA LYS A 119 -14.44 -2.56 15.26
C LYS A 119 -13.63 -2.05 16.47
N ARG A 120 -12.69 -2.84 16.98
CA ARG A 120 -11.97 -2.57 18.26
C ARG A 120 -10.52 -2.13 18.08
N TYR A 121 -9.88 -2.57 17.00
CA TYR A 121 -8.43 -2.45 16.84
C TYR A 121 -8.07 -1.99 15.43
N SER A 122 -7.06 -1.14 15.35
CA SER A 122 -6.38 -0.79 14.11
C SER A 122 -5.01 -1.47 14.06
N TYR A 123 -4.74 -2.21 13.01
CA TYR A 123 -3.48 -2.87 12.73
C TYR A 123 -2.85 -2.35 11.44
N TYR A 124 -1.52 -2.32 11.43
CA TYR A 124 -0.71 -1.92 10.30
C TYR A 124 0.37 -2.96 10.06
N PHE A 125 0.40 -3.53 8.87
CA PHE A 125 1.52 -4.33 8.39
C PHE A 125 2.44 -3.47 7.53
N SER A 126 3.75 -3.65 7.70
CA SER A 126 4.77 -3.10 6.80
C SER A 126 5.67 -4.20 6.29
N SER A 127 5.81 -4.31 4.96
CA SER A 127 6.77 -5.22 4.33
C SER A 127 8.24 -4.85 4.61
N THR A 128 8.50 -3.66 5.15
CA THR A 128 9.87 -3.27 5.56
C THR A 128 10.25 -3.97 6.87
N SER A 129 9.31 -4.01 7.82
CA SER A 129 9.53 -4.64 9.13
C SER A 129 9.11 -6.12 9.17
N TYR A 130 8.36 -6.56 8.16
CA TYR A 130 7.71 -7.86 8.11
C TYR A 130 6.85 -8.18 9.36
N ALA A 131 6.33 -7.14 10.00
CA ALA A 131 5.60 -7.23 11.26
C ALA A 131 4.26 -6.49 11.20
N TRP A 132 3.30 -7.00 11.99
CA TRP A 132 2.05 -6.31 12.32
C TRP A 132 2.26 -5.44 13.55
N HIS A 133 1.93 -4.16 13.42
CA HIS A 133 1.95 -3.18 14.48
C HIS A 133 0.52 -2.83 14.84
N LYS A 134 0.20 -2.81 16.15
CA LYS A 134 -1.08 -2.32 16.64
C LYS A 134 -1.01 -0.79 16.69
N VAL A 135 -1.87 -0.12 15.94
CA VAL A 135 -1.81 1.34 15.74
C VAL A 135 -2.69 2.07 16.76
N LYS A 136 -3.88 1.53 17.06
CA LYS A 136 -4.81 2.09 18.05
C LYS A 136 -5.69 1.03 18.70
N ASP A 137 -5.99 1.23 19.99
CA ASP A 137 -7.14 0.68 20.68
C ASP A 137 -8.28 1.69 20.59
N TYR A 138 -9.43 1.27 20.07
CA TYR A 138 -10.68 1.98 20.35
C TYR A 138 -11.25 1.31 21.60
N GLU A 139 -11.11 1.95 22.77
CA GLU A 139 -11.88 1.56 23.95
C GLU A 139 -13.37 1.76 23.64
N ILE A 140 -14.08 0.68 23.31
CA ILE A 140 -15.54 0.69 23.24
C ILE A 140 -16.02 0.34 24.63
N TRP A 141 -16.58 1.33 25.33
CA TRP A 141 -17.26 1.14 26.60
C TRP A 141 -18.59 0.42 26.35
N CYS A 142 -18.99 -0.47 27.27
CA CYS A 142 -20.16 -1.33 27.09
C CYS A 142 -21.50 -0.58 26.93
N ASP A 143 -21.52 0.72 27.18
CA ASP A 143 -22.74 1.54 27.20
C ASP A 143 -23.18 2.00 25.79
N ASP A 144 -22.42 1.69 24.74
CA ASP A 144 -22.73 2.04 23.33
C ASP A 144 -23.28 0.85 22.49
N ILE A 145 -23.81 -0.21 23.12
CA ILE A 145 -24.50 -1.35 22.46
C ILE A 145 -26.00 -1.31 22.69
#